data_AF-A0A2E8GPJ8-F1
#
_entry.id   AF-A0A2E8GPJ8-F1
#
_cell.length_a   1.000
_cell.length_b   1.000
_cell.length_c   1.000
_cell.angle_alpha   90.00
_cell.angle_beta   90.00
_cell.angle_gamma   90.00
#
_symmetry.space_group_name_H-M   'P 1'
#
loop_
_entity.id
_entity.type
_entity.pdbx_description
1 polymer ?
#
loop_
_entity_poly.entity_id
_entity_poly.type
_entity_poly.pdbx_seq_one_letter_code
_entity_poly.pdbx_strand_id
1 'polypeptide(L)'
;MAAPPEPTPAERPKNGKILVMMPDTLYQRFQLSLKNRLVQHKGQAEFSTLTLPEVRRNTFQWVIRFPWHLPEGKLKATDAGKLLYRTPGGVRILPDRISATDNKQLTALVQHFQELSQAVEKNERRPEFLKLSVLDSTHRKILNAVKEFKTLHVRLERDLGEVEVAYHQGLHYLFSTAIERLTGVAMLDNIMRGLVRVMIVDSLDTRTVEGMAKIGYSKKFLSEMSSADLGSKYTEFKNTRAEGEKGTGSVADFIFSSPDFETIDIVLFNNWSYVEDSFLLRLAIRKSAILSRKEERTVKKDPEQIAKQVQEAERELEKARVKLQEAEVKLAALEASEKTDEGRYQAARKARVRVLTNIQRVEDKIKELTKPINAADEGMLLKFDLFETFRSRQSFKDRLGDAAHSFGLGNIWKKAMNPDQRRSFIGLMETARLAKERIQAQASLQKAEAQASRMETQIQPFAEKYGLTMRRPGARPSDPETYHLLLEEHILNCIELAVVSCEIINQLNKEREAQKEKEEGIQLVD
;
A
#
# COMPACT_ATOMS: atom_id res chain seq x y z
N MET A 1 -9.06 11.94 -24.22
CA MET A 1 -9.35 13.11 -25.08
C MET A 1 -8.68 14.32 -24.44
N ALA A 2 -7.76 14.97 -25.15
CA ALA A 2 -7.12 16.19 -24.66
C ALA A 2 -8.19 17.28 -24.52
N ALA A 3 -8.13 18.07 -23.44
CA ALA A 3 -8.98 19.23 -23.28
C ALA A 3 -8.78 20.19 -24.47
N PRO A 4 -9.84 20.82 -25.00
CA PRO A 4 -9.69 21.80 -26.06
C PRO A 4 -8.73 22.92 -25.62
N PRO A 5 -7.88 23.43 -26.53
CA PRO A 5 -6.95 24.50 -26.20
C PRO A 5 -7.75 25.74 -25.77
N GLU A 6 -7.26 26.41 -24.73
CA GLU A 6 -7.90 27.61 -24.21
C GLU A 6 -8.00 28.70 -25.30
N PRO A 7 -9.11 29.46 -25.35
CA PRO A 7 -9.24 30.53 -26.31
C PRO A 7 -8.11 31.55 -26.15
N THR A 8 -7.45 31.84 -27.26
CA THR A 8 -6.42 32.87 -27.40
C THR A 8 -6.97 34.24 -26.95
N PRO A 9 -6.12 35.19 -26.49
CA PRO A 9 -6.55 36.48 -25.91
C PRO A 9 -7.51 37.34 -26.77
N ALA A 10 -7.66 37.05 -28.06
CA ALA A 10 -8.47 37.81 -29.02
C ALA A 10 -10.00 37.57 -28.92
N GLU A 11 -10.47 36.48 -28.28
CA GLU A 11 -11.91 36.14 -28.19
C GLU A 11 -12.56 36.52 -26.85
N ARG A 12 -11.83 37.15 -25.94
CA ARG A 12 -12.33 37.51 -24.60
C ARG A 12 -13.06 38.85 -24.58
N PRO A 13 -14.07 39.03 -23.70
CA PRO A 13 -14.80 40.28 -23.60
C PRO A 13 -13.90 41.44 -23.14
N LYS A 14 -14.12 42.64 -23.68
CA LYS A 14 -13.43 43.88 -23.26
C LYS A 14 -14.19 44.58 -22.12
N ASN A 15 -14.35 43.91 -20.99
CA ASN A 15 -15.17 44.40 -19.87
C ASN A 15 -14.37 44.81 -18.63
N GLY A 16 -13.05 44.79 -18.70
CA GLY A 16 -12.13 45.12 -17.62
C GLY A 16 -12.08 44.11 -16.46
N LYS A 17 -12.89 43.05 -16.46
CA LYS A 17 -12.96 42.11 -15.33
C LYS A 17 -11.72 41.23 -15.25
N ILE A 18 -11.17 41.08 -14.05
CA ILE A 18 -9.98 40.26 -13.76
C ILE A 18 -10.36 39.08 -12.88
N LEU A 19 -9.97 37.87 -13.28
CA LEU A 19 -10.08 36.64 -12.50
C LEU A 19 -8.68 36.12 -12.18
N VAL A 20 -8.43 35.82 -10.91
CA VAL A 20 -7.22 35.13 -10.44
C VAL A 20 -7.60 33.73 -10.00
N MET A 21 -6.96 32.73 -10.62
CA MET A 21 -7.17 31.32 -10.32
C MET A 21 -5.92 30.70 -9.69
N MET A 22 -6.11 29.97 -8.58
CA MET A 22 -5.03 29.31 -7.85
C MET A 22 -5.52 27.99 -7.23
N PRO A 23 -4.63 27.05 -6.85
CA PRO A 23 -5.04 25.83 -6.18
C PRO A 23 -5.77 26.11 -4.87
N ASP A 24 -6.65 25.19 -4.46
CA ASP A 24 -7.52 25.34 -3.28
C ASP A 24 -6.75 25.72 -2.01
N THR A 25 -5.58 25.12 -1.82
CA THR A 25 -4.70 25.40 -0.68
C THR A 25 -4.23 26.86 -0.62
N LEU A 26 -3.98 27.48 -1.78
CA LEU A 26 -3.63 28.89 -1.86
C LEU A 26 -4.81 29.80 -1.82
N TYR A 27 -5.90 29.39 -2.46
CA TYR A 27 -7.13 30.14 -2.43
C TYR A 27 -7.54 30.38 -0.99
N GLN A 28 -7.57 29.34 -0.15
CA GLN A 28 -7.89 29.47 1.27
C GLN A 28 -6.88 30.34 2.04
N ARG A 29 -5.60 30.26 1.68
CA ARG A 29 -4.51 30.94 2.41
C ARG A 29 -4.33 32.40 2.04
N PHE A 30 -4.54 32.78 0.78
CA PHE A 30 -4.13 34.08 0.23
C PHE A 30 -5.26 34.97 -0.23
N GLN A 31 -6.47 34.45 -0.48
CA GLN A 31 -7.56 35.25 -1.06
C GLN A 31 -7.87 36.52 -0.26
N LEU A 32 -7.87 36.44 1.07
CA LEU A 32 -8.22 37.58 1.92
C LEU A 32 -7.12 38.63 1.92
N SER A 33 -5.87 38.20 2.06
CA SER A 33 -4.70 39.06 1.98
C SER A 33 -4.63 39.79 0.64
N LEU A 34 -4.83 39.08 -0.47
CA LEU A 34 -4.82 39.66 -1.81
C LEU A 34 -5.98 40.66 -2.00
N LYS A 35 -7.20 40.33 -1.54
CA LYS A 35 -8.33 41.27 -1.57
C LYS A 35 -8.01 42.55 -0.80
N ASN A 36 -7.47 42.43 0.41
CA ASN A 36 -7.15 43.58 1.26
C ASN A 36 -6.08 44.48 0.63
N ARG A 37 -5.03 43.89 0.03
CA ARG A 37 -3.98 44.65 -0.67
C ARG A 37 -4.53 45.38 -1.89
N LEU A 38 -5.34 44.72 -2.71
CA LEU A 38 -5.90 45.32 -3.92
C LEU A 38 -6.86 46.49 -3.61
N VAL A 39 -7.67 46.39 -2.55
CA VAL A 39 -8.59 47.46 -2.14
C VAL A 39 -7.85 48.77 -1.85
N GLN A 40 -6.64 48.71 -1.27
CA GLN A 40 -5.84 49.90 -0.96
C GLN A 40 -5.48 50.73 -2.19
N HIS A 41 -5.38 50.08 -3.36
CA HIS A 41 -5.02 50.72 -4.63
C HIS A 41 -6.19 50.76 -5.62
N LYS A 42 -7.43 50.56 -5.14
CA LYS A 42 -8.66 50.48 -5.96
C LYS A 42 -8.61 49.40 -7.07
N GLY A 43 -7.79 48.36 -6.90
CA GLY A 43 -7.76 47.21 -7.79
C GLY A 43 -8.97 46.31 -7.59
N GLN A 44 -9.54 45.77 -8.67
CA GLN A 44 -10.67 44.85 -8.62
C GLN A 44 -10.32 43.52 -9.28
N ALA A 45 -10.35 42.44 -8.51
CA ALA A 45 -10.19 41.08 -9.02
C ALA A 45 -11.07 40.08 -8.29
N GLU A 46 -11.62 39.13 -9.02
CA GLU A 46 -12.28 37.96 -8.47
C GLU A 46 -11.26 36.84 -8.26
N PHE A 47 -11.43 36.09 -7.17
CA PHE A 47 -10.54 34.98 -6.82
C PHE A 47 -11.32 33.67 -6.87
N SER A 48 -10.72 32.65 -7.47
CA SER A 48 -11.31 31.32 -7.53
C SER A 48 -10.25 30.22 -7.47
N THR A 49 -10.71 29.01 -7.17
CA THR A 49 -9.96 27.77 -7.34
C THR A 49 -9.71 27.46 -8.83
N LEU A 50 -8.75 26.58 -9.12
CA LEU A 50 -8.48 26.10 -10.49
C LEU A 50 -9.65 25.32 -11.12
N THR A 51 -10.63 24.90 -10.31
CA THR A 51 -11.79 24.09 -10.70
C THR A 51 -12.95 24.89 -11.30
N LEU A 52 -12.82 26.22 -11.43
CA LEU A 52 -13.89 27.07 -11.99
C LEU A 52 -14.27 26.64 -13.43
N PRO A 53 -15.56 26.41 -13.72
CA PRO A 53 -16.02 26.01 -15.06
C PRO A 53 -15.67 27.03 -16.14
N GLU A 54 -15.35 26.55 -17.33
CA GLU A 54 -14.90 27.37 -18.45
C GLU A 54 -15.89 28.46 -18.86
N VAL A 55 -17.19 28.13 -18.88
CA VAL A 55 -18.27 29.07 -19.19
C VAL A 55 -18.20 30.32 -18.32
N ARG A 56 -17.85 30.16 -17.03
CA ARG A 56 -17.66 31.30 -16.12
C ARG A 56 -16.35 32.04 -16.38
N ARG A 57 -15.25 31.32 -16.64
CA ARG A 57 -13.94 31.91 -16.94
C ARG A 57 -13.98 32.84 -18.16
N ASN A 58 -14.75 32.47 -19.18
CA ASN A 58 -14.85 33.22 -20.43
C ASN A 58 -15.64 34.54 -20.29
N THR A 59 -16.27 34.79 -19.13
CA THR A 59 -16.91 36.09 -18.83
C THR A 59 -15.91 37.17 -18.41
N PHE A 60 -14.65 36.81 -18.14
CA PHE A 60 -13.60 37.72 -17.70
C PHE A 60 -12.69 38.11 -18.86
N GLN A 61 -12.30 39.38 -18.91
CA GLN A 61 -11.27 39.85 -19.85
C GLN A 61 -9.92 39.20 -19.54
N TRP A 62 -9.51 39.26 -18.28
CA TRP A 62 -8.22 38.77 -17.80
C TRP A 62 -8.41 37.53 -16.93
N VAL A 63 -7.71 36.45 -17.25
CA VAL A 63 -7.69 35.22 -16.44
C VAL A 63 -6.25 34.89 -16.11
N ILE A 64 -5.86 35.27 -14.89
CA ILE A 64 -4.53 35.04 -14.33
C ILE A 64 -4.53 33.69 -13.63
N ARG A 65 -3.53 32.86 -13.88
CA ARG A 65 -3.34 31.59 -13.18
C ARG A 65 -2.06 31.59 -12.38
N PHE A 66 -2.09 30.97 -11.20
CA PHE A 66 -0.89 30.72 -10.42
C PHE A 66 -0.66 29.21 -10.29
N PRO A 67 0.43 28.64 -10.85
CA PRO A 67 0.61 27.20 -10.96
C PRO A 67 0.93 26.52 -9.63
N TRP A 68 1.45 27.23 -8.62
CA TRP A 68 1.91 26.76 -7.29
C TRP A 68 3.01 25.69 -7.27
N HIS A 69 3.11 24.90 -8.33
CA HIS A 69 4.03 23.80 -8.53
C HIS A 69 4.84 24.02 -9.80
N LEU A 70 6.08 23.50 -9.79
CA LEU A 70 6.92 23.46 -10.97
C LEU A 70 6.28 22.61 -12.09
N PRO A 71 6.29 23.09 -13.34
CA PRO A 71 5.89 22.30 -14.50
C PRO A 71 6.76 21.05 -14.63
N GLU A 72 6.19 19.96 -15.15
CA GLU A 72 6.91 18.70 -15.33
C GLU A 72 7.99 18.83 -16.42
N GLY A 73 9.19 18.33 -16.13
CA GLY A 73 10.32 18.37 -17.06
C GLY A 73 11.69 18.49 -16.37
N LYS A 74 12.76 18.24 -17.14
CA LYS A 74 14.14 18.45 -16.66
C LYS A 74 14.52 19.92 -16.87
N LEU A 75 14.37 20.72 -15.82
CA LEU A 75 14.75 22.13 -15.83
C LEU A 75 15.93 22.37 -14.89
N LYS A 76 16.83 23.30 -15.25
CA LYS A 76 17.84 23.78 -14.30
C LYS A 76 17.14 24.52 -13.15
N ALA A 77 17.70 24.48 -11.96
CA ALA A 77 17.09 25.07 -10.76
C ALA A 77 16.76 26.57 -10.93
N THR A 78 17.60 27.34 -11.60
CA THR A 78 17.36 28.76 -11.89
C THR A 78 16.16 28.98 -12.80
N ASP A 79 15.99 28.13 -13.81
CA ASP A 79 14.89 28.22 -14.77
C ASP A 79 13.58 27.76 -14.13
N ALA A 80 13.66 26.69 -13.34
CA ALA A 80 12.56 26.17 -12.54
C ALA A 80 12.05 27.21 -11.52
N GLY A 81 12.94 27.85 -10.77
CA GLY A 81 12.57 28.89 -9.80
C GLY A 81 11.81 30.04 -10.45
N LYS A 82 12.29 30.54 -11.59
CA LYS A 82 11.61 31.60 -12.36
C LYS A 82 10.26 31.15 -12.93
N LEU A 83 10.10 29.86 -13.24
CA LEU A 83 8.84 29.31 -13.73
C LEU A 83 7.78 29.19 -12.62
N LEU A 84 8.19 28.95 -11.37
CA LEU A 84 7.29 28.78 -10.23
C LEU A 84 6.41 30.01 -9.99
N TYR A 85 6.97 31.20 -10.17
CA TYR A 85 6.30 32.47 -9.90
C TYR A 85 5.64 33.11 -11.12
N ARG A 86 5.63 32.41 -12.26
CA ARG A 86 4.90 32.91 -13.42
C ARG A 86 3.41 32.95 -13.13
N THR A 87 2.81 34.05 -13.56
CA THR A 87 1.37 34.29 -13.54
C THR A 87 0.83 34.34 -14.98
N PRO A 88 0.67 33.19 -15.67
CA PRO A 88 0.07 33.15 -17.00
C PRO A 88 -1.24 33.94 -17.06
N GLY A 89 -1.43 34.71 -18.12
CA GLY A 89 -2.60 35.56 -18.32
C GLY A 89 -2.51 36.95 -17.70
N GLY A 90 -1.45 37.27 -16.96
CA GLY A 90 -1.10 38.64 -16.58
C GLY A 90 -0.46 39.42 -17.74
N VAL A 91 -0.63 40.74 -17.76
CA VAL A 91 -0.02 41.60 -18.78
C VAL A 91 1.42 41.95 -18.39
N ARG A 92 2.34 41.88 -19.35
CA ARG A 92 3.70 42.41 -19.19
C ARG A 92 3.73 43.87 -19.61
N ILE A 93 4.00 44.76 -18.66
CA ILE A 93 4.13 46.19 -18.89
C ILE A 93 5.58 46.58 -18.66
N LEU A 94 6.14 47.38 -19.56
CA LEU A 94 7.40 48.08 -19.34
C LEU A 94 7.06 49.42 -18.67
N PRO A 95 7.46 49.65 -17.40
CA PRO A 95 7.10 50.88 -16.67
C PRO A 95 7.44 52.16 -17.45
N ASP A 96 8.59 52.16 -18.13
CA ASP A 96 9.12 53.31 -18.88
C ASP A 96 8.31 53.64 -20.15
N ARG A 97 7.36 52.78 -20.54
CA ARG A 97 6.51 52.94 -21.73
C ARG A 97 5.10 53.40 -21.40
N ILE A 98 4.78 53.65 -20.13
CA ILE A 98 3.50 54.20 -19.73
C ILE A 98 3.57 55.72 -19.88
N SER A 99 2.80 56.27 -20.82
CA SER A 99 2.75 57.72 -21.06
C SER A 99 2.35 58.48 -19.80
N ALA A 100 2.94 59.66 -19.59
CA ALA A 100 2.52 60.56 -18.52
C ALA A 100 1.02 60.89 -18.66
N THR A 101 0.31 60.87 -17.55
CA THR A 101 -1.14 61.11 -17.46
C THR A 101 -1.43 62.02 -16.26
N ASP A 102 -2.47 62.83 -16.36
CA ASP A 102 -2.97 63.67 -15.26
C ASP A 102 -3.90 62.89 -14.31
N ASN A 103 -4.23 61.65 -14.66
CA ASN A 103 -5.06 60.79 -13.84
C ASN A 103 -4.32 60.30 -12.59
N LYS A 104 -4.58 60.96 -11.46
CA LYS A 104 -4.01 60.64 -10.14
C LYS A 104 -4.15 59.17 -9.75
N GLN A 105 -5.24 58.50 -10.14
CA GLN A 105 -5.43 57.08 -9.83
C GLN A 105 -4.49 56.20 -10.67
N LEU A 106 -4.34 56.51 -11.95
CA LEU A 106 -3.41 55.79 -12.82
C LEU A 106 -1.96 56.05 -12.40
N THR A 107 -1.59 57.28 -12.04
CA THR A 107 -0.26 57.59 -11.48
C THR A 107 0.04 56.77 -10.23
N ALA A 108 -0.89 56.68 -9.28
CA ALA A 108 -0.72 55.90 -8.06
C ALA A 108 -0.60 54.38 -8.33
N LEU A 109 -1.39 53.84 -9.27
CA LEU A 109 -1.29 52.44 -9.70
C LEU A 109 0.07 52.13 -10.35
N VAL A 110 0.57 53.03 -11.21
CA VAL A 110 1.87 52.88 -11.86
C VAL A 110 3.01 52.93 -10.84
N GLN A 111 2.95 53.84 -9.86
CA GLN A 111 3.93 53.89 -8.79
C GLN A 111 3.93 52.59 -7.97
N HIS A 112 2.77 52.11 -7.54
CA HIS A 112 2.65 50.84 -6.82
C HIS A 112 3.16 49.66 -7.65
N PHE A 113 2.86 49.64 -8.94
CA PHE A 113 3.38 48.64 -9.88
C PHE A 113 4.92 48.63 -9.93
N GLN A 114 5.55 49.82 -9.96
CA GLN A 114 7.01 49.95 -9.94
C GLN A 114 7.59 49.43 -8.62
N GLU A 115 7.00 49.79 -7.48
CA GLU A 115 7.42 49.32 -6.15
C GLU A 115 7.33 47.79 -6.04
N LEU A 116 6.20 47.19 -6.46
CA LEU A 116 6.02 45.75 -6.51
C LEU A 116 7.01 45.07 -7.47
N SER A 117 7.23 45.64 -8.66
CA SER A 117 8.16 45.09 -9.65
C SER A 117 9.58 45.06 -9.09
N GLN A 118 10.02 46.13 -8.44
CA GLN A 118 11.33 46.18 -7.78
C GLN A 118 11.43 45.15 -6.64
N ALA A 119 10.39 44.98 -5.83
CA ALA A 119 10.36 44.00 -4.75
C ALA A 119 10.44 42.55 -5.28
N VAL A 120 9.72 42.23 -6.35
CA VAL A 120 9.78 40.92 -7.02
C VAL A 120 11.16 40.69 -7.63
N GLU A 121 11.67 41.65 -8.41
CA GLU A 121 12.98 41.54 -9.06
C GLU A 121 14.13 41.40 -8.07
N LYS A 122 14.08 42.09 -6.92
CA LYS A 122 15.09 41.99 -5.86
C LYS A 122 15.29 40.54 -5.41
N ASN A 123 14.21 39.77 -5.31
CA ASN A 123 14.26 38.36 -4.94
C ASN A 123 14.65 37.49 -6.14
N GLU A 124 14.04 37.68 -7.31
CA GLU A 124 14.30 36.83 -8.49
C GLU A 124 15.71 37.00 -9.10
N ARG A 125 16.39 38.13 -8.85
CA ARG A 125 17.80 38.34 -9.24
C ARG A 125 18.78 37.51 -8.40
N ARG A 126 18.37 37.05 -7.20
CA ARG A 126 19.21 36.25 -6.30
C ARG A 126 19.13 34.77 -6.69
N PRO A 127 20.22 34.14 -7.18
CA PRO A 127 20.17 32.73 -7.56
C PRO A 127 19.85 31.81 -6.37
N GLU A 128 20.21 32.21 -5.15
CA GLU A 128 19.92 31.48 -3.91
C GLU A 128 18.43 31.50 -3.57
N PHE A 129 17.74 32.62 -3.83
CA PHE A 129 16.29 32.70 -3.67
C PHE A 129 15.60 31.73 -4.62
N LEU A 130 15.97 31.74 -5.92
CA LEU A 130 15.40 30.81 -6.90
C LEU A 130 15.65 29.35 -6.53
N LYS A 131 16.85 29.04 -6.00
CA LYS A 131 17.18 27.70 -5.50
C LYS A 131 16.33 27.32 -4.29
N LEU A 132 16.13 28.22 -3.34
CA LEU A 132 15.24 28.02 -2.18
C LEU A 132 13.80 27.72 -2.63
N SER A 133 13.28 28.48 -3.60
CA SER A 133 11.93 28.27 -4.16
C SER A 133 11.74 26.88 -4.75
N VAL A 134 12.75 26.36 -5.45
CA VAL A 134 12.73 25.00 -6.00
C VAL A 134 12.79 23.94 -4.90
N LEU A 135 13.63 24.16 -3.88
CA LEU A 135 13.74 23.25 -2.74
C LEU A 135 12.41 23.19 -1.97
N ASP A 136 11.81 24.34 -1.64
CA ASP A 136 10.51 24.41 -0.98
C ASP A 136 9.39 23.78 -1.83
N SER A 137 9.33 24.09 -3.14
CA SER A 137 8.35 23.45 -4.02
C SER A 137 8.51 21.93 -4.05
N THR A 138 9.74 21.42 -4.03
CA THR A 138 10.02 19.98 -4.03
C THR A 138 9.64 19.36 -2.69
N HIS A 139 9.97 20.03 -1.58
CA HIS A 139 9.58 19.62 -0.23
C HIS A 139 8.06 19.51 -0.09
N ARG A 140 7.31 20.52 -0.56
CA ARG A 140 5.84 20.50 -0.56
C ARG A 140 5.26 19.35 -1.39
N LYS A 141 5.85 19.02 -2.55
CA LYS A 141 5.44 17.85 -3.35
C LYS A 141 5.60 16.55 -2.57
N ILE A 142 6.71 16.39 -1.84
CA ILE A 142 6.96 15.21 -1.00
C ILE A 142 5.98 15.17 0.18
N LEU A 143 5.72 16.30 0.85
CA LEU A 143 4.73 16.37 1.93
C LEU A 143 3.31 16.01 1.45
N ASN A 144 2.94 16.39 0.23
CA ASN A 144 1.67 15.95 -0.37
C ASN A 144 1.66 14.44 -0.61
N ALA A 145 2.74 13.87 -1.16
CA ALA A 145 2.86 12.41 -1.32
C ALA A 145 2.79 11.67 0.03
N VAL A 146 3.40 12.21 1.09
CA VAL A 146 3.26 11.66 2.46
C VAL A 146 1.80 11.64 2.91
N LYS A 147 1.02 12.71 2.67
CA LYS A 147 -0.41 12.74 3.00
C LYS A 147 -1.22 11.72 2.20
N GLU A 148 -0.93 11.59 0.91
CA GLU A 148 -1.57 10.61 0.03
C GLU A 148 -1.27 9.18 0.50
N PHE A 149 -0.01 8.86 0.80
CA PHE A 149 0.38 7.54 1.30
C PHE A 149 -0.21 7.25 2.69
N LYS A 150 -0.31 8.23 3.59
CA LYS A 150 -1.01 8.06 4.89
C LYS A 150 -2.47 7.72 4.69
N THR A 151 -3.15 8.43 3.79
CA THR A 151 -4.56 8.18 3.47
C THR A 151 -4.75 6.80 2.86
N LEU A 152 -3.87 6.42 1.93
CA LEU A 152 -3.85 5.10 1.32
C LEU A 152 -3.61 4.00 2.36
N HIS A 153 -2.64 4.18 3.26
CA HIS A 153 -2.31 3.21 4.29
C HIS A 153 -3.51 2.97 5.24
N VAL A 154 -4.17 4.03 5.71
CA VAL A 154 -5.39 3.91 6.54
C VAL A 154 -6.51 3.16 5.83
N ARG A 155 -6.70 3.41 4.53
CA ARG A 155 -7.69 2.69 3.72
C ARG A 155 -7.36 1.20 3.61
N LEU A 156 -6.11 0.89 3.26
CA LEU A 156 -5.64 -0.50 3.12
C LEU A 156 -5.71 -1.26 4.45
N GLU A 157 -5.37 -0.61 5.58
CA GLU A 157 -5.49 -1.18 6.93
C GLU A 157 -6.92 -1.62 7.24
N ARG A 158 -7.90 -0.76 6.92
CA ARG A 158 -9.32 -1.05 7.09
C ARG A 158 -9.75 -2.20 6.18
N ASP A 159 -9.48 -2.11 4.88
CA ASP A 159 -9.95 -3.08 3.89
C ASP A 159 -9.33 -4.47 4.16
N LEU A 160 -8.06 -4.53 4.58
CA LEU A 160 -7.40 -5.77 4.99
C LEU A 160 -8.11 -6.43 6.18
N GLY A 161 -8.65 -5.63 7.11
CA GLY A 161 -9.33 -6.12 8.32
C GLY A 161 -10.62 -6.87 8.04
N GLU A 162 -11.22 -6.65 6.88
CA GLU A 162 -12.45 -7.32 6.47
C GLU A 162 -12.20 -8.74 5.91
N VAL A 163 -10.97 -9.04 5.48
CA VAL A 163 -10.68 -10.26 4.71
C VAL A 163 -9.58 -11.14 5.31
N GLU A 164 -8.70 -10.58 6.16
CA GLU A 164 -7.50 -11.25 6.67
C GLU A 164 -7.75 -12.52 7.49
N VAL A 165 -8.98 -12.71 7.97
CA VAL A 165 -9.35 -13.92 8.72
C VAL A 165 -9.16 -15.19 7.88
N ALA A 166 -9.31 -15.10 6.55
CA ALA A 166 -9.03 -16.20 5.63
C ALA A 166 -7.53 -16.54 5.57
N TYR A 167 -6.65 -15.54 5.66
CA TYR A 167 -5.20 -15.76 5.72
C TYR A 167 -4.78 -16.48 6.99
N HIS A 168 -5.29 -16.06 8.16
CA HIS A 168 -5.02 -16.75 9.42
C HIS A 168 -5.48 -18.22 9.38
N GLN A 169 -6.66 -18.47 8.80
CA GLN A 169 -7.17 -19.83 8.62
C GLN A 169 -6.30 -20.64 7.65
N GLY A 170 -5.81 -20.01 6.57
CA GLY A 170 -4.87 -20.64 5.64
C GLY A 170 -3.56 -21.02 6.30
N LEU A 171 -2.98 -20.13 7.13
CA LEU A 171 -1.79 -20.44 7.91
C LEU A 171 -2.04 -21.61 8.85
N HIS A 172 -3.20 -21.68 9.50
CA HIS A 172 -3.58 -22.83 10.31
C HIS A 172 -3.61 -24.14 9.50
N TYR A 173 -4.20 -24.14 8.30
CA TYR A 173 -4.19 -25.32 7.42
C TYR A 173 -2.79 -25.71 6.98
N LEU A 174 -1.95 -24.72 6.69
CA LEU A 174 -0.56 -24.92 6.29
C LEU A 174 0.27 -25.51 7.45
N PHE A 175 0.17 -24.98 8.68
CA PHE A 175 0.83 -25.54 9.84
C PHE A 175 0.34 -26.96 10.16
N SER A 176 -0.97 -27.19 10.07
CA SER A 176 -1.57 -28.53 10.26
C SER A 176 -1.04 -29.53 9.24
N THR A 177 -0.96 -29.14 7.97
CA THR A 177 -0.47 -30.00 6.89
C THR A 177 1.04 -30.26 7.02
N ALA A 178 1.82 -29.26 7.44
CA ALA A 178 3.25 -29.44 7.67
C ALA A 178 3.53 -30.41 8.82
N ILE A 179 2.81 -30.26 9.94
CA ILE A 179 2.94 -31.14 11.09
C ILE A 179 2.42 -32.55 10.77
N GLU A 180 1.32 -32.69 10.03
CA GLU A 180 0.82 -33.98 9.54
C GLU A 180 1.85 -34.66 8.63
N ARG A 181 2.50 -33.95 7.70
CA ARG A 181 3.56 -34.53 6.87
C ARG A 181 4.76 -35.01 7.68
N LEU A 182 5.10 -34.33 8.77
CA LEU A 182 6.26 -34.65 9.60
C LEU A 182 5.98 -35.75 10.64
N THR A 183 4.81 -35.74 11.27
CA THR A 183 4.45 -36.63 12.39
C THR A 183 3.42 -37.69 12.00
N GLY A 184 2.69 -37.51 10.90
CA GLY A 184 1.56 -38.37 10.50
C GLY A 184 0.31 -38.21 11.39
N VAL A 185 0.28 -37.26 12.31
CA VAL A 185 -0.92 -36.95 13.09
C VAL A 185 -1.84 -36.05 12.26
N ALA A 186 -3.03 -36.55 11.92
CA ALA A 186 -3.95 -35.94 10.96
C ALA A 186 -4.60 -34.62 11.41
N MET A 187 -4.53 -34.26 12.70
CA MET A 187 -5.02 -32.97 13.19
C MET A 187 -4.15 -32.39 14.31
N LEU A 188 -3.83 -31.11 14.16
CA LEU A 188 -3.19 -30.26 15.15
C LEU A 188 -4.21 -29.94 16.24
N ASP A 189 -4.32 -30.85 17.21
CA ASP A 189 -5.25 -30.73 18.34
C ASP A 189 -4.97 -29.45 19.15
N ASN A 190 -5.96 -28.93 19.88
CA ASN A 190 -5.83 -27.66 20.64
C ASN A 190 -4.61 -27.63 21.58
N ILE A 191 -4.15 -28.80 22.03
CA ILE A 191 -2.96 -28.98 22.87
C ILE A 191 -1.67 -28.65 22.08
N MET A 192 -1.55 -29.12 20.84
CA MET A 192 -0.37 -28.87 19.99
C MET A 192 -0.27 -27.39 19.57
N ARG A 193 -1.40 -26.69 19.42
CA ARG A 193 -1.46 -25.23 19.17
C ARG A 193 -0.88 -24.39 20.33
N GLY A 194 -0.80 -24.98 21.52
CA GLY A 194 -0.25 -24.37 22.73
C GLY A 194 1.08 -24.97 23.17
N LEU A 195 1.82 -25.64 22.28
CA LEU A 195 3.14 -26.22 22.59
C LEU A 195 4.21 -25.87 21.56
N VAL A 196 3.81 -25.63 20.30
CA VAL A 196 4.73 -25.30 19.21
C VAL A 196 5.03 -23.79 19.19
N ARG A 197 6.30 -23.43 19.26
CA ARG A 197 6.81 -22.07 19.09
C ARG A 197 6.95 -21.73 17.62
N VAL A 198 6.14 -20.79 17.15
CA VAL A 198 6.08 -20.37 15.75
C VAL A 198 6.56 -18.93 15.63
N MET A 199 7.53 -18.69 14.76
CA MET A 199 7.88 -17.36 14.30
C MET A 199 7.32 -17.09 12.91
N ILE A 200 6.62 -15.98 12.76
CA ILE A 200 5.98 -15.54 11.52
C ILE A 200 6.79 -14.38 10.95
N VAL A 201 7.37 -14.60 9.76
CA VAL A 201 8.07 -13.57 9.00
C VAL A 201 7.23 -13.17 7.80
N ASP A 202 6.40 -12.13 7.96
CA ASP A 202 5.50 -11.67 6.91
C ASP A 202 5.38 -10.13 6.77
N SER A 203 6.01 -9.32 7.61
CA SER A 203 5.89 -7.84 7.49
C SER A 203 4.45 -7.30 7.60
N LEU A 204 3.56 -8.01 8.31
CA LEU A 204 2.26 -7.49 8.77
C LEU A 204 2.27 -7.07 10.25
N ASP A 205 3.45 -6.79 10.81
CA ASP A 205 3.63 -6.40 12.21
C ASP A 205 2.98 -7.43 13.16
N THR A 206 2.27 -7.00 14.21
CA THR A 206 1.61 -7.91 15.16
C THR A 206 0.32 -8.53 14.62
N ARG A 207 -0.14 -8.10 13.44
CA ARG A 207 -1.49 -8.38 12.93
C ARG A 207 -1.74 -9.87 12.72
N THR A 208 -0.77 -10.57 12.12
CA THR A 208 -0.85 -12.02 11.91
C THR A 208 -0.81 -12.77 13.23
N VAL A 209 0.05 -12.39 14.17
CA VAL A 209 0.12 -13.02 15.50
C VAL A 209 -1.20 -12.84 16.26
N GLU A 210 -1.79 -11.65 16.22
CA GLU A 210 -3.09 -11.37 16.81
C GLU A 210 -4.22 -12.16 16.15
N GLY A 211 -4.20 -12.28 14.83
CA GLY A 211 -5.15 -13.08 14.05
C GLY A 211 -5.06 -14.57 14.37
N MET A 212 -3.84 -15.11 14.43
CA MET A 212 -3.58 -16.50 14.84
C MET A 212 -4.06 -16.75 16.28
N ALA A 213 -3.89 -15.78 17.19
CA ALA A 213 -4.39 -15.88 18.54
C ALA A 213 -5.92 -15.96 18.62
N LYS A 214 -6.64 -15.19 17.77
CA LYS A 214 -8.11 -15.23 17.67
C LYS A 214 -8.66 -16.58 17.19
N ILE A 215 -7.84 -17.40 16.53
CA ILE A 215 -8.21 -18.77 16.10
C ILE A 215 -7.65 -19.87 17.01
N GLY A 216 -7.16 -19.50 18.20
CA GLY A 216 -6.85 -20.44 19.29
C GLY A 216 -5.36 -20.75 19.50
N TYR A 217 -4.45 -20.04 18.84
CA TYR A 217 -3.01 -20.14 19.14
C TYR A 217 -2.66 -19.30 20.37
N SER A 218 -1.75 -19.80 21.20
CA SER A 218 -1.33 -19.07 22.40
C SER A 218 -0.25 -18.04 22.05
N LYS A 219 -0.51 -16.74 22.28
CA LYS A 219 0.43 -15.63 22.01
C LYS A 219 1.84 -15.86 22.58
N LYS A 220 1.98 -16.53 23.73
CA LYS A 220 3.28 -16.83 24.35
C LYS A 220 4.21 -17.74 23.52
N PHE A 221 3.68 -18.37 22.47
CA PHE A 221 4.41 -19.23 21.55
C PHE A 221 4.39 -18.70 20.12
N LEU A 222 3.88 -17.48 19.92
CA LEU A 222 3.92 -16.80 18.63
C LEU A 222 4.91 -15.64 18.74
N SER A 223 5.78 -15.53 17.75
CA SER A 223 6.64 -14.37 17.56
C SER A 223 6.57 -13.89 16.12
N GLU A 224 6.92 -12.64 15.93
CA GLU A 224 6.87 -11.91 14.67
C GLU A 224 8.23 -11.33 14.35
N MET A 225 8.53 -11.24 13.06
CA MET A 225 9.72 -10.55 12.55
C MET A 225 9.38 -9.97 11.18
N SER A 226 9.88 -8.78 10.86
CA SER A 226 9.72 -8.24 9.51
C SER A 226 10.71 -8.91 8.55
N SER A 227 10.37 -8.93 7.25
CA SER A 227 11.30 -9.43 6.22
C SER A 227 12.58 -8.59 6.14
N ALA A 228 12.52 -7.31 6.52
CA ALA A 228 13.69 -6.43 6.59
C ALA A 228 14.61 -6.82 7.75
N ASP A 229 14.07 -7.07 8.94
CA ASP A 229 14.84 -7.50 10.12
C ASP A 229 15.50 -8.86 9.88
N LEU A 230 14.77 -9.80 9.28
CA LEU A 230 15.33 -11.09 8.88
C LEU A 230 16.53 -10.90 7.92
N GLY A 231 16.39 -9.99 6.95
CA GLY A 231 17.44 -9.65 6.00
C GLY A 231 18.68 -9.03 6.66
N SER A 232 18.50 -8.13 7.61
CA SER A 232 19.59 -7.54 8.40
C SER A 232 20.31 -8.61 9.22
N LYS A 233 19.57 -9.43 9.99
CA LYS A 233 20.12 -10.51 10.80
C LYS A 233 20.86 -11.57 9.98
N TYR A 234 20.33 -11.91 8.80
CA TYR A 234 21.02 -12.83 7.88
C TYR A 234 22.32 -12.23 7.34
N THR A 235 22.34 -10.93 7.06
CA THR A 235 23.55 -10.21 6.61
C THR A 235 24.59 -10.15 7.72
N GLU A 236 24.18 -9.83 8.96
CA GLU A 236 25.04 -9.87 10.14
C GLU A 236 25.64 -11.26 10.35
N PHE A 237 24.80 -12.31 10.34
CA PHE A 237 25.25 -13.69 10.47
C PHE A 237 26.29 -14.09 9.43
N LYS A 238 26.12 -13.66 8.18
CA LYS A 238 27.12 -13.88 7.12
C LYS A 238 28.44 -13.17 7.41
N ASN A 239 28.37 -11.93 7.90
CA ASN A 239 29.56 -11.13 8.18
C ASN A 239 30.35 -11.72 9.37
N THR A 240 29.68 -12.18 10.43
CA THR A 240 30.35 -12.76 11.61
C THR A 240 31.02 -14.11 11.32
N ARG A 241 30.49 -14.91 10.39
CA ARG A 241 31.08 -16.20 9.98
C ARG A 241 32.04 -16.08 8.79
N ALA A 242 32.15 -14.93 8.13
CA ALA A 242 33.10 -14.73 7.03
C ALA A 242 34.57 -14.62 7.50
N GLU A 243 34.81 -14.31 8.79
CA GLU A 243 36.16 -14.20 9.36
C GLU A 243 36.78 -15.55 9.78
N GLY A 244 36.01 -16.63 9.79
CA GLY A 244 36.47 -17.99 10.13
C GLY A 244 35.82 -19.02 9.21
N GLU A 245 36.56 -19.44 8.18
CA GLU A 245 36.16 -20.37 7.11
C GLU A 245 35.06 -19.85 6.16
N LYS A 246 35.29 -20.07 4.85
CA LYS A 246 34.41 -19.65 3.75
C LYS A 246 33.02 -20.27 3.86
N GLY A 247 32.13 -19.69 4.65
CA GLY A 247 30.76 -20.14 4.80
C GLY A 247 29.80 -19.34 3.92
N THR A 248 29.49 -19.83 2.72
CA THR A 248 28.23 -19.51 2.06
C THR A 248 27.08 -20.13 2.86
N GLY A 249 26.80 -19.60 4.06
CA GLY A 249 25.73 -20.10 4.93
C GLY A 249 24.40 -20.00 4.21
N SER A 250 23.80 -21.14 3.90
CA SER A 250 22.47 -21.20 3.32
C SER A 250 21.46 -20.57 4.29
N VAL A 251 20.28 -20.20 3.80
CA VAL A 251 19.19 -19.73 4.68
C VAL A 251 18.85 -20.81 5.72
N ALA A 252 18.98 -22.10 5.38
CA ALA A 252 18.80 -23.19 6.32
C ALA A 252 19.80 -23.10 7.48
N ASP A 253 21.09 -22.93 7.17
CA ASP A 253 22.16 -22.87 8.17
C ASP A 253 21.97 -21.68 9.12
N PHE A 254 21.57 -20.53 8.57
CA PHE A 254 21.22 -19.36 9.37
C PHE A 254 20.07 -19.66 10.33
N ILE A 255 18.96 -20.18 9.83
CA ILE A 255 17.76 -20.42 10.65
C ILE A 255 18.01 -21.49 11.71
N PHE A 256 18.75 -22.55 11.40
CA PHE A 256 18.95 -23.63 12.36
C PHE A 256 20.11 -23.39 13.34
N SER A 257 21.04 -22.48 13.03
CA SER A 257 22.22 -22.20 13.85
C SER A 257 22.22 -20.84 14.55
N SER A 258 21.35 -19.89 14.17
CA SER A 258 21.32 -18.56 14.79
C SER A 258 20.61 -18.60 16.16
N PRO A 259 21.14 -17.90 17.18
CA PRO A 259 20.51 -17.78 18.50
C PRO A 259 19.07 -17.28 18.46
N ASP A 260 18.74 -16.44 17.46
CA ASP A 260 17.40 -15.89 17.27
C ASP A 260 16.31 -16.94 17.05
N PHE A 261 16.68 -18.15 16.64
CA PHE A 261 15.77 -19.24 16.29
C PHE A 261 16.00 -20.50 17.13
N GLU A 262 16.86 -20.44 18.14
CA GLU A 262 17.23 -21.59 18.96
C GLU A 262 16.01 -22.20 19.66
N THR A 263 15.12 -21.34 20.15
CA THR A 263 13.90 -21.74 20.86
C THR A 263 12.67 -21.84 19.94
N ILE A 264 12.82 -21.64 18.63
CA ILE A 264 11.72 -21.61 17.68
C ILE A 264 11.63 -22.94 16.94
N ASP A 265 10.44 -23.55 16.95
CA ASP A 265 10.19 -24.87 16.36
C ASP A 265 9.82 -24.76 14.88
N ILE A 266 9.05 -23.72 14.53
CA ILE A 266 8.58 -23.44 13.16
C ILE A 266 8.85 -21.98 12.81
N VAL A 267 9.48 -21.74 11.66
CA VAL A 267 9.64 -20.41 11.07
C VAL A 267 8.91 -20.34 9.75
N LEU A 268 7.89 -19.48 9.65
CA LEU A 268 7.17 -19.20 8.42
C LEU A 268 7.83 -18.02 7.69
N PHE A 269 8.12 -18.18 6.41
CA PHE A 269 8.57 -17.11 5.52
C PHE A 269 7.49 -16.79 4.50
N ASN A 270 6.96 -15.58 4.57
CA ASN A 270 6.04 -15.01 3.62
C ASN A 270 6.61 -13.68 3.09
N ASN A 271 6.96 -13.66 1.80
CA ASN A 271 7.42 -12.46 1.12
C ASN A 271 6.32 -11.77 0.29
N TRP A 272 5.06 -12.20 0.45
CA TRP A 272 3.90 -11.73 -0.33
C TRP A 272 4.11 -11.79 -1.84
N SER A 273 4.90 -12.77 -2.29
CA SER A 273 5.06 -13.10 -3.70
C SER A 273 4.05 -14.16 -4.09
N TYR A 274 3.04 -13.76 -4.86
CA TYR A 274 2.02 -14.65 -5.40
C TYR A 274 1.74 -14.31 -6.85
N VAL A 275 1.22 -15.30 -7.58
CA VAL A 275 0.59 -15.18 -8.91
C VAL A 275 -0.88 -15.57 -8.77
N GLU A 276 -1.70 -15.38 -9.81
CA GLU A 276 -3.14 -15.63 -9.74
C GLU A 276 -3.51 -17.02 -9.19
N ASP A 277 -2.73 -18.05 -9.54
CA ASP A 277 -3.00 -19.43 -9.16
C ASP A 277 -2.13 -19.99 -8.03
N SER A 278 -1.10 -19.28 -7.59
CA SER A 278 -0.11 -19.82 -6.65
C SER A 278 0.40 -18.79 -5.65
N PHE A 279 0.39 -19.17 -4.38
CA PHE A 279 0.97 -18.37 -3.30
C PHE A 279 1.94 -19.20 -2.49
N LEU A 280 3.24 -19.11 -2.82
CA LEU A 280 4.28 -19.96 -2.24
C LEU A 280 4.83 -19.40 -0.92
N LEU A 281 4.61 -20.13 0.16
CA LEU A 281 5.19 -19.87 1.47
C LEU A 281 6.24 -20.93 1.80
N ARG A 282 7.25 -20.55 2.58
CA ARG A 282 8.30 -21.48 3.03
C ARG A 282 8.20 -21.68 4.53
N LEU A 283 8.47 -22.89 5.00
CA LEU A 283 8.58 -23.20 6.42
C LEU A 283 9.91 -23.85 6.72
N ALA A 284 10.62 -23.35 7.72
CA ALA A 284 11.70 -24.08 8.37
C ALA A 284 11.14 -24.74 9.62
N ILE A 285 11.40 -26.03 9.81
CA ILE A 285 10.85 -26.81 10.92
C ILE A 285 11.94 -27.66 11.57
N ARG A 286 12.04 -27.60 12.91
CA ARG A 286 12.89 -28.49 13.70
C ARG A 286 12.12 -29.78 14.02
N LYS A 287 12.64 -30.91 13.55
CA LYS A 287 11.93 -32.19 13.68
C LYS A 287 11.84 -32.69 15.14
N SER A 288 12.89 -32.51 15.93
CA SER A 288 12.97 -32.92 17.34
C SER A 288 11.88 -32.30 18.21
N ALA A 289 11.46 -31.07 17.91
CA ALA A 289 10.48 -30.34 18.71
C ALA A 289 9.02 -30.78 18.52
N ILE A 290 8.72 -31.55 17.45
CA ILE A 290 7.33 -31.85 17.03
C ILE A 290 6.96 -33.34 17.25
N LEU A 291 7.93 -34.18 17.65
CA LEU A 291 7.64 -35.58 17.96
C LEU A 291 6.67 -35.70 19.15
N SER A 292 5.59 -36.46 18.98
CA SER A 292 4.66 -36.71 20.08
C SER A 292 5.32 -37.60 21.15
N ARG A 293 4.89 -37.50 22.41
CA ARG A 293 5.31 -38.43 23.49
C ARG A 293 5.08 -39.92 23.15
N LYS A 294 4.20 -40.24 22.20
CA LYS A 294 4.01 -41.61 21.69
C LYS A 294 5.14 -42.00 20.73
N GLU A 295 5.57 -41.09 19.85
CA GLU A 295 6.70 -41.28 18.93
C GLU A 295 8.04 -41.36 19.67
N GLU A 296 8.25 -40.54 20.70
CA GLU A 296 9.41 -40.67 21.60
C GLU A 296 9.45 -42.05 22.30
N ARG A 297 8.28 -42.64 22.59
CA ARG A 297 8.17 -43.98 23.17
C ARG A 297 8.38 -45.08 22.13
N THR A 298 7.96 -44.91 20.87
CA THR A 298 8.25 -45.86 19.78
C THR A 298 9.68 -45.79 19.29
N VAL A 299 10.34 -44.63 19.31
CA VAL A 299 11.80 -44.51 19.06
C VAL A 299 12.60 -45.27 20.12
N LYS A 300 12.07 -45.34 21.35
CA LYS A 300 12.63 -46.13 22.46
C LYS A 300 12.22 -47.61 22.44
N LYS A 301 11.36 -48.06 21.52
CA LYS A 301 10.99 -49.48 21.41
C LYS A 301 12.04 -50.24 20.59
N ASP A 302 12.28 -51.48 20.99
CA ASP A 302 13.18 -52.40 20.31
C ASP A 302 12.72 -52.67 18.86
N PRO A 303 13.56 -52.43 17.83
CA PRO A 303 13.27 -52.71 16.43
C PRO A 303 12.76 -54.15 16.19
N GLU A 304 13.23 -55.13 16.96
CA GLU A 304 12.79 -56.51 16.84
C GLU A 304 11.32 -56.71 17.24
N GLN A 305 10.81 -55.95 18.21
CA GLN A 305 9.41 -56.03 18.62
C GLN A 305 8.47 -55.42 17.57
N ILE A 306 8.91 -54.35 16.91
CA ILE A 306 8.16 -53.72 15.81
C ILE A 306 8.08 -54.69 14.63
N ALA A 307 9.21 -55.34 14.27
CA ALA A 307 9.24 -56.34 13.20
C ALA A 307 8.29 -57.52 13.46
N LYS A 308 8.21 -58.01 14.70
CA LYS A 308 7.25 -59.07 15.08
C LYS A 308 5.79 -58.62 14.95
N GLN A 309 5.46 -57.39 15.35
CA GLN A 309 4.10 -56.83 15.22
C GLN A 309 3.69 -56.61 13.76
N VAL A 310 4.64 -56.21 12.90
CA VAL A 310 4.42 -56.10 11.45
C VAL A 310 4.15 -57.47 10.85
N GLN A 311 4.98 -58.48 11.14
CA GLN A 311 4.74 -59.85 10.65
C GLN A 311 3.40 -60.42 11.09
N GLU A 312 2.98 -60.15 12.33
CA GLU A 312 1.68 -60.60 12.83
C GLU A 312 0.52 -59.90 12.10
N ALA A 313 0.63 -58.58 11.89
CA ALA A 313 -0.35 -57.81 11.13
C ALA A 313 -0.41 -58.22 9.65
N GLU A 314 0.73 -58.53 9.01
CA GLU A 314 0.78 -59.07 7.63
C GLU A 314 0.09 -60.43 7.54
N ARG A 315 0.27 -61.31 8.53
CA ARG A 315 -0.47 -62.59 8.60
C ARG A 315 -1.97 -62.38 8.80
N GLU A 316 -2.38 -61.38 9.57
CA GLU A 316 -3.79 -61.01 9.71
C GLU A 316 -4.37 -60.46 8.40
N LEU A 317 -3.60 -59.66 7.67
CA LEU A 317 -3.97 -59.11 6.37
C LEU A 317 -4.19 -60.23 5.34
N GLU A 318 -3.28 -61.19 5.28
CA GLU A 318 -3.39 -62.33 4.36
C GLU A 318 -4.64 -63.16 4.64
N LYS A 319 -4.92 -63.44 5.92
CA LYS A 319 -6.16 -64.11 6.32
C LYS A 319 -7.41 -63.30 5.95
N ALA A 320 -7.35 -61.98 6.05
CA ALA A 320 -8.47 -61.10 5.68
C ALA A 320 -8.70 -61.07 4.15
N ARG A 321 -7.63 -61.12 3.34
CA ARG A 321 -7.69 -61.23 1.88
C ARG A 321 -8.30 -62.54 1.41
N VAL A 322 -7.93 -63.66 2.03
CA VAL A 322 -8.57 -64.96 1.78
C VAL A 322 -10.07 -64.90 2.07
N LYS A 323 -10.48 -64.30 3.20
CA LYS A 323 -11.91 -64.10 3.53
C LYS A 323 -12.64 -63.19 2.56
N LEU A 324 -11.95 -62.21 1.97
CA LEU A 324 -12.54 -61.34 0.94
C LEU A 324 -12.84 -62.15 -0.31
N GLN A 325 -11.88 -62.97 -0.75
CA GLN A 325 -12.04 -63.85 -1.90
C GLN A 325 -13.18 -64.85 -1.71
N GLU A 326 -13.30 -65.46 -0.53
CA GLU A 326 -14.45 -66.32 -0.18
C GLU A 326 -15.79 -65.55 -0.22
N ALA A 327 -15.81 -64.30 0.25
CA ALA A 327 -17.02 -63.47 0.22
C ALA A 327 -17.40 -63.06 -1.21
N GLU A 328 -16.42 -62.80 -2.08
CA GLU A 328 -16.63 -62.46 -3.49
C GLU A 328 -17.10 -63.68 -4.30
N VAL A 329 -16.55 -64.87 -4.07
CA VAL A 329 -17.04 -66.12 -4.68
C VAL A 329 -18.50 -66.39 -4.29
N LYS A 330 -18.85 -66.19 -3.00
CA LYS A 330 -20.25 -66.34 -2.54
C LYS A 330 -21.18 -65.30 -3.15
N LEU A 331 -20.72 -64.06 -3.33
CA LEU A 331 -21.50 -63.01 -3.97
C LEU A 331 -21.74 -63.34 -5.45
N ALA A 332 -20.70 -63.73 -6.18
CA ALA A 332 -20.76 -64.11 -7.59
C ALA A 332 -21.67 -65.34 -7.81
N ALA A 333 -21.62 -66.34 -6.91
CA ALA A 333 -22.52 -67.49 -6.96
C ALA A 333 -23.99 -67.14 -6.74
N LEU A 334 -24.28 -66.13 -5.90
CA LEU A 334 -25.64 -65.61 -5.69
C LEU A 334 -26.11 -64.76 -6.89
N GLU A 335 -25.21 -63.99 -7.51
CA GLU A 335 -25.49 -63.18 -8.71
C GLU A 335 -25.72 -64.04 -9.96
N ALA A 336 -25.08 -65.21 -10.04
CA ALA A 336 -25.28 -66.17 -11.12
C ALA A 336 -26.55 -67.03 -10.97
N SER A 337 -27.24 -66.98 -9.82
CA SER A 337 -28.46 -67.77 -9.59
C SER A 337 -29.71 -67.05 -10.10
N GLU A 338 -30.58 -67.75 -10.86
CA GLU A 338 -31.82 -67.19 -11.44
C GLU A 338 -32.87 -66.76 -10.40
N LYS A 339 -32.72 -67.17 -9.13
CA LYS A 339 -33.58 -66.75 -8.02
C LYS A 339 -32.74 -66.06 -6.96
N THR A 340 -32.59 -64.75 -7.07
CA THR A 340 -31.90 -63.92 -6.08
C THR A 340 -32.71 -63.86 -4.79
N ASP A 341 -32.34 -64.68 -3.80
CA ASP A 341 -32.75 -64.50 -2.40
C ASP A 341 -32.13 -63.20 -1.89
N GLU A 342 -32.92 -62.13 -1.91
CA GLU A 342 -32.51 -60.76 -1.59
C GLU A 342 -31.94 -60.66 -0.15
N GLY A 343 -32.44 -61.47 0.78
CA GLY A 343 -31.91 -61.55 2.15
C GLY A 343 -30.49 -62.10 2.20
N ARG A 344 -30.23 -63.21 1.48
CA ARG A 344 -28.88 -63.81 1.39
C ARG A 344 -27.91 -62.91 0.63
N TYR A 345 -28.37 -62.25 -0.43
CA TYR A 345 -27.56 -61.30 -1.18
C TYR A 345 -27.11 -60.11 -0.33
N GLN A 346 -28.04 -59.49 0.41
CA GLN A 346 -27.73 -58.38 1.32
C GLN A 346 -26.78 -58.81 2.47
N ALA A 347 -26.94 -60.03 2.99
CA ALA A 347 -26.04 -60.57 4.01
C ALA A 347 -24.61 -60.76 3.47
N ALA A 348 -24.46 -61.31 2.27
CA ALA A 348 -23.16 -61.48 1.61
C ALA A 348 -22.48 -60.13 1.30
N ARG A 349 -23.25 -59.13 0.83
CA ARG A 349 -22.76 -57.77 0.60
C ARG A 349 -22.28 -57.11 1.91
N LYS A 350 -23.04 -57.25 3.01
CA LYS A 350 -22.62 -56.74 4.34
C LYS A 350 -21.38 -57.47 4.88
N ALA A 351 -21.20 -58.75 4.56
CA ALA A 351 -19.99 -59.49 4.93
C ALA A 351 -18.77 -58.99 4.16
N ARG A 352 -18.90 -58.76 2.84
CA ARG A 352 -17.85 -58.17 1.99
C ARG A 352 -17.41 -56.79 2.49
N VAL A 353 -18.37 -55.89 2.78
CA VAL A 353 -18.05 -54.55 3.31
C VAL A 353 -17.29 -54.65 4.64
N ARG A 354 -17.72 -55.53 5.56
CA ARG A 354 -17.02 -55.74 6.84
C ARG A 354 -15.60 -56.24 6.67
N VAL A 355 -15.36 -57.14 5.72
CA VAL A 355 -14.01 -57.65 5.43
C VAL A 355 -13.14 -56.54 4.83
N LEU A 356 -13.66 -55.73 3.90
CA LEU A 356 -12.95 -54.59 3.34
C LEU A 356 -12.58 -53.55 4.40
N THR A 357 -13.49 -53.23 5.32
CA THR A 357 -13.19 -52.31 6.45
C THR A 357 -12.10 -52.89 7.35
N ASN A 358 -12.09 -54.20 7.58
CA ASN A 358 -11.03 -54.83 8.37
C ASN A 358 -9.68 -54.85 7.64
N ILE A 359 -9.66 -55.08 6.32
CA ILE A 359 -8.45 -54.99 5.49
C ILE A 359 -7.85 -53.59 5.59
N GLN A 360 -8.66 -52.55 5.37
CA GLN A 360 -8.21 -51.16 5.48
C GLN A 360 -7.60 -50.87 6.86
N ARG A 361 -8.27 -51.31 7.94
CA ARG A 361 -7.77 -51.15 9.31
C ARG A 361 -6.40 -51.82 9.54
N VAL A 362 -6.19 -53.02 8.99
CA VAL A 362 -4.93 -53.74 9.14
C VAL A 362 -3.83 -53.11 8.28
N GLU A 363 -4.15 -52.67 7.06
CA GLU A 363 -3.22 -51.93 6.19
C GLU A 363 -2.77 -50.61 6.83
N ASP A 364 -3.69 -49.86 7.45
CA ASP A 364 -3.37 -48.64 8.20
C ASP A 364 -2.44 -48.94 9.39
N LYS A 365 -2.69 -50.05 10.11
CA LYS A 365 -1.83 -50.51 11.23
C LYS A 365 -0.43 -50.88 10.75
N ILE A 366 -0.29 -51.59 9.64
CA ILE A 366 1.02 -51.93 9.05
C ILE A 366 1.75 -50.64 8.62
N LYS A 367 1.04 -49.72 7.97
CA LYS A 367 1.59 -48.43 7.53
C LYS A 367 2.06 -47.56 8.70
N GLU A 368 1.35 -47.58 9.84
CA GLU A 368 1.82 -46.93 11.07
C GLU A 368 3.06 -47.61 11.66
N LEU A 369 3.08 -48.94 11.74
CA LEU A 369 4.19 -49.70 12.33
C LEU A 369 5.48 -49.65 11.50
N THR A 370 5.37 -49.58 10.18
CA THR A 370 6.49 -49.55 9.22
C THR A 370 6.94 -48.15 8.86
N LYS A 371 6.31 -47.12 9.42
CA LYS A 371 6.64 -45.74 9.13
C LYS A 371 8.09 -45.45 9.56
N PRO A 372 8.96 -44.98 8.65
CA PRO A 372 10.35 -44.68 9.01
C PRO A 372 10.40 -43.55 10.03
N ILE A 373 10.88 -43.83 11.24
CA ILE A 373 11.09 -42.83 12.28
C ILE A 373 12.53 -42.33 12.19
N ASN A 374 12.81 -41.40 11.28
CA ASN A 374 14.10 -40.72 11.24
C ASN A 374 14.18 -39.75 12.43
N ALA A 375 14.82 -40.18 13.51
CA ALA A 375 15.04 -39.40 14.73
C ALA A 375 16.27 -38.45 14.65
N ALA A 376 16.89 -38.32 13.46
CA ALA A 376 17.94 -37.32 13.27
C ALA A 376 17.35 -35.92 13.43
N ASP A 377 18.04 -35.08 14.19
CA ASP A 377 17.68 -33.70 14.53
C ASP A 377 17.91 -32.77 13.32
N GLU A 378 17.29 -33.12 12.20
CA GLU A 378 17.44 -32.40 10.94
C GLU A 378 16.39 -31.31 10.84
N GLY A 379 16.86 -30.07 10.71
CA GLY A 379 16.05 -28.94 10.31
C GLY A 379 15.59 -29.12 8.86
N MET A 380 14.29 -29.03 8.61
CA MET A 380 13.71 -29.24 7.29
C MET A 380 13.13 -27.94 6.73
N LEU A 381 13.41 -27.66 5.45
CA LEU A 381 12.81 -26.57 4.70
C LEU A 381 11.72 -27.10 3.77
N LEU A 382 10.48 -26.73 4.06
CA LEU A 382 9.31 -27.06 3.26
C LEU A 382 8.86 -25.86 2.44
N LYS A 383 8.32 -26.13 1.26
CA LYS A 383 7.60 -25.16 0.43
C LYS A 383 6.15 -25.62 0.33
N PHE A 384 5.23 -24.69 0.52
CA PHE A 384 3.80 -24.92 0.39
C PHE A 384 3.18 -23.86 -0.50
N ASP A 385 2.25 -24.28 -1.34
CA ASP A 385 1.31 -23.36 -1.96
C ASP A 385 0.12 -23.17 -1.02
N LEU A 386 -0.03 -21.96 -0.48
CA LEU A 386 -1.12 -21.62 0.43
C LEU A 386 -2.47 -21.67 -0.27
N PHE A 387 -2.55 -21.31 -1.55
CA PHE A 387 -3.80 -21.36 -2.30
C PHE A 387 -4.24 -22.81 -2.52
N GLU A 388 -3.32 -23.70 -2.93
CA GLU A 388 -3.61 -25.12 -3.08
C GLU A 388 -3.97 -25.77 -1.74
N THR A 389 -3.20 -25.47 -0.68
CA THR A 389 -3.45 -25.99 0.67
C THR A 389 -4.82 -25.54 1.19
N PHE A 390 -5.21 -24.30 0.92
CA PHE A 390 -6.51 -23.77 1.31
C PHE A 390 -7.65 -24.44 0.52
N ARG A 391 -7.54 -24.52 -0.81
CA ARG A 391 -8.56 -25.15 -1.67
C ARG A 391 -8.77 -26.62 -1.35
N SER A 392 -7.69 -27.37 -1.05
CA SER A 392 -7.79 -28.80 -0.71
C SER A 392 -8.52 -29.07 0.62
N ARG A 393 -8.54 -28.09 1.53
CA ARG A 393 -9.25 -28.15 2.83
C ARG A 393 -10.60 -27.42 2.82
N GLN A 394 -10.95 -26.70 1.75
CA GLN A 394 -12.26 -26.06 1.59
C GLN A 394 -13.38 -27.08 1.34
N SER A 395 -14.55 -26.83 1.93
CA SER A 395 -15.75 -27.63 1.63
C SER A 395 -16.35 -27.26 0.28
N PHE A 396 -17.15 -28.16 -0.31
CA PHE A 396 -17.87 -27.90 -1.56
C PHE A 396 -18.81 -26.68 -1.45
N LYS A 397 -19.43 -26.46 -0.28
CA LYS A 397 -20.25 -25.27 0.01
C LYS A 397 -19.42 -23.98 -0.10
N ASP A 398 -18.21 -23.98 0.45
CA ASP A 398 -17.34 -22.79 0.40
C ASP A 398 -16.91 -22.48 -1.05
N ARG A 399 -16.59 -23.52 -1.83
CA ARG A 399 -16.25 -23.39 -3.26
C ARG A 399 -17.39 -22.83 -4.11
N LEU A 400 -18.63 -23.27 -3.85
CA LEU A 400 -19.82 -22.71 -4.52
C LEU A 400 -20.07 -21.25 -4.13
N GLY A 401 -19.80 -20.88 -2.87
CA GLY A 401 -19.87 -19.50 -2.40
C GLY A 401 -18.86 -18.58 -3.10
N ASP A 402 -17.61 -19.04 -3.26
CA ASP A 402 -16.57 -18.31 -3.99
C ASP A 402 -16.90 -18.17 -5.48
N ALA A 403 -17.44 -19.21 -6.12
CA ALA A 403 -17.93 -19.15 -7.51
C ALA A 403 -19.11 -18.17 -7.66
N ALA A 404 -20.09 -18.19 -6.75
CA ALA A 404 -21.18 -17.22 -6.77
C ALA A 404 -20.68 -15.78 -6.60
N HIS A 405 -19.59 -15.56 -5.84
CA HIS A 405 -18.96 -14.25 -5.70
C HIS A 405 -18.31 -13.77 -7.00
N SER A 406 -17.58 -14.63 -7.72
CA SER A 406 -16.94 -14.26 -8.99
C SER A 406 -17.94 -13.94 -10.11
N PHE A 407 -19.15 -14.50 -10.06
CA PHE A 407 -20.26 -14.17 -10.99
C PHE A 407 -21.13 -12.97 -10.54
N GLY A 408 -20.72 -12.23 -9.49
CA GLY A 408 -21.48 -11.06 -9.00
C GLY A 408 -22.74 -11.39 -8.19
N LEU A 409 -22.98 -12.66 -7.87
CA LEU A 409 -24.11 -13.14 -7.06
C LEU A 409 -23.75 -13.30 -5.58
N GLY A 410 -22.56 -12.87 -5.16
CA GLY A 410 -22.04 -13.05 -3.81
C GLY A 410 -22.93 -12.47 -2.70
N ASN A 411 -23.63 -11.36 -2.96
CA ASN A 411 -24.54 -10.76 -1.99
C ASN A 411 -25.83 -11.58 -1.78
N ILE A 412 -26.30 -12.28 -2.82
CA ILE A 412 -27.46 -13.17 -2.76
C ILE A 412 -27.07 -14.44 -1.99
N TRP A 413 -25.89 -14.97 -2.27
CA TRP A 413 -25.35 -16.15 -1.59
C TRP A 413 -25.03 -15.91 -0.10
N LYS A 414 -24.44 -14.74 0.23
CA LYS A 414 -24.18 -14.33 1.62
C LYS A 414 -25.46 -14.29 2.46
N LYS A 415 -26.55 -13.72 1.92
CA LYS A 415 -27.86 -13.67 2.58
C LYS A 415 -28.50 -15.04 2.78
N ALA A 416 -28.26 -15.99 1.86
CA ALA A 416 -28.88 -17.31 1.90
C ALA A 416 -28.16 -18.33 2.80
N MET A 417 -26.83 -18.22 2.98
CA MET A 417 -26.03 -19.30 3.58
C MET A 417 -25.13 -18.92 4.76
N ASN A 418 -25.08 -17.63 5.12
CA ASN A 418 -24.22 -17.05 6.17
C ASN A 418 -22.79 -17.64 6.14
N PRO A 419 -22.07 -17.51 5.02
CA PRO A 419 -20.80 -18.20 4.79
C PRO A 419 -19.71 -17.72 5.75
N ASP A 420 -18.96 -18.67 6.31
CA ASP A 420 -17.84 -18.37 7.21
C ASP A 420 -16.69 -17.74 6.41
N GLN A 421 -16.45 -16.44 6.62
CA GLN A 421 -15.40 -15.68 5.94
C GLN A 421 -14.00 -16.31 6.11
N ARG A 422 -13.77 -17.07 7.18
CA ARG A 422 -12.52 -17.81 7.43
C ARG A 422 -12.21 -18.81 6.32
N ARG A 423 -13.24 -19.30 5.62
CA ARG A 423 -13.11 -20.33 4.58
C ARG A 423 -13.25 -19.77 3.17
N SER A 424 -13.27 -18.46 2.96
CA SER A 424 -13.35 -17.88 1.61
C SER A 424 -11.99 -17.84 0.93
N PHE A 425 -11.88 -18.47 -0.24
CA PHE A 425 -10.66 -18.43 -1.05
C PHE A 425 -10.51 -17.04 -1.70
N ILE A 426 -11.61 -16.41 -2.09
CA ILE A 426 -11.57 -15.03 -2.59
C ILE A 426 -11.07 -14.07 -1.50
N GLY A 427 -11.50 -14.25 -0.26
CA GLY A 427 -10.98 -13.48 0.88
C GLY A 427 -9.47 -13.68 1.09
N LEU A 428 -8.96 -14.89 0.89
CA LEU A 428 -7.52 -15.18 0.96
C LEU A 428 -6.74 -14.48 -0.17
N MET A 429 -7.22 -14.54 -1.41
CA MET A 429 -6.61 -13.84 -2.55
C MET A 429 -6.60 -12.32 -2.33
N GLU A 430 -7.71 -11.77 -1.87
CA GLU A 430 -7.85 -10.34 -1.60
C GLU A 430 -6.94 -9.90 -0.44
N THR A 431 -6.77 -10.75 0.58
CA THR A 431 -5.79 -10.52 1.65
C THR A 431 -4.37 -10.45 1.08
N ALA A 432 -3.99 -11.38 0.19
CA ALA A 432 -2.67 -11.37 -0.43
C ALA A 432 -2.40 -10.10 -1.23
N ARG A 433 -3.41 -9.63 -1.98
CA ARG A 433 -3.36 -8.37 -2.75
C ARG A 433 -3.21 -7.15 -1.84
N LEU A 434 -4.12 -7.00 -0.88
CA LEU A 434 -4.16 -5.85 0.02
C LEU A 434 -2.92 -5.79 0.92
N ALA A 435 -2.44 -6.93 1.43
CA ALA A 435 -1.22 -6.99 2.23
C ALA A 435 0.01 -6.55 1.42
N LYS A 436 0.15 -7.01 0.16
CA LYS A 436 1.24 -6.59 -0.72
C LYS A 436 1.19 -5.08 -1.01
N GLU A 437 0.02 -4.55 -1.33
CA GLU A 437 -0.18 -3.11 -1.54
C GLU A 437 0.13 -2.31 -0.28
N ARG A 438 -0.31 -2.79 0.90
CA ARG A 438 -0.05 -2.16 2.19
C ARG A 438 1.45 -2.09 2.49
N ILE A 439 2.18 -3.18 2.30
CA ILE A 439 3.65 -3.23 2.53
C ILE A 439 4.37 -2.27 1.59
N GLN A 440 3.99 -2.21 0.32
CA GLN A 440 4.57 -1.26 -0.65
C GLN A 440 4.24 0.20 -0.32
N ALA A 441 3.00 0.48 0.09
CA ALA A 441 2.57 1.81 0.51
C ALA A 441 3.33 2.26 1.77
N GLN A 442 3.52 1.37 2.74
CA GLN A 442 4.28 1.63 3.96
C GLN A 442 5.76 1.94 3.67
N ALA A 443 6.40 1.14 2.81
CA ALA A 443 7.79 1.40 2.40
C ALA A 443 7.93 2.74 1.66
N SER A 444 6.96 3.07 0.79
CA SER A 444 6.93 4.35 0.08
C SER A 444 6.70 5.53 1.02
N LEU A 445 5.83 5.37 2.03
CA LEU A 445 5.58 6.35 3.08
C LEU A 445 6.85 6.62 3.88
N GLN A 446 7.50 5.59 4.41
CA GLN A 446 8.74 5.73 5.19
C GLN A 446 9.85 6.42 4.38
N LYS A 447 9.99 6.07 3.10
CA LYS A 447 10.95 6.72 2.20
C LYS A 447 10.62 8.21 1.99
N ALA A 448 9.35 8.54 1.78
CA ALA A 448 8.91 9.92 1.58
C ALA A 448 9.06 10.76 2.87
N GLU A 449 8.74 10.19 4.04
CA GLU A 449 8.94 10.85 5.34
C GLU A 449 10.41 11.08 5.62
N ALA A 450 11.27 10.08 5.41
CA ALA A 450 12.72 10.24 5.57
C ALA A 450 13.27 11.32 4.62
N GLN A 451 12.78 11.39 3.38
CA GLN A 451 13.16 12.42 2.43
C GLN A 451 12.67 13.81 2.86
N ALA A 452 11.43 13.94 3.35
CA ALA A 452 10.88 15.19 3.86
C ALA A 452 11.71 15.72 5.04
N SER A 453 11.98 14.88 6.05
CA SER A 453 12.79 15.26 7.21
C SER A 453 14.23 15.66 6.83
N ARG A 454 14.83 14.96 5.86
CA ARG A 454 16.16 15.34 5.33
C ARG A 454 16.14 16.69 4.61
N MET A 455 15.06 17.00 3.89
CA MET A 455 14.94 18.29 3.22
C MET A 455 14.68 19.42 4.22
N GLU A 456 13.83 19.19 5.22
CA GLU A 456 13.55 20.18 6.27
C GLU A 456 14.81 20.59 7.02
N THR A 457 15.67 19.63 7.36
CA THR A 457 16.98 19.89 8.00
C THR A 457 18.00 20.60 7.09
N GLN A 458 17.76 20.66 5.77
CA GLN A 458 18.63 21.34 4.81
C GLN A 458 18.11 22.72 4.39
N ILE A 459 16.80 22.90 4.26
CA ILE A 459 16.19 24.12 3.73
C ILE A 459 16.36 25.29 4.69
N GLN A 460 16.05 25.10 5.98
CA GLN A 460 16.12 26.19 6.96
C GLN A 460 17.56 26.72 7.13
N PRO A 461 18.60 25.87 7.32
CA PRO A 461 19.99 26.36 7.37
C PRO A 461 20.45 26.99 6.06
N PHE A 462 19.98 26.50 4.90
CA PHE A 462 20.25 27.15 3.63
C PHE A 462 19.67 28.57 3.59
N ALA A 463 18.41 28.73 4.03
CA ALA A 463 17.77 30.04 4.04
C ALA A 463 18.47 31.02 5.00
N GLU A 464 18.84 30.56 6.20
CA GLU A 464 19.57 31.36 7.19
C GLU A 464 20.94 31.79 6.67
N LYS A 465 21.72 30.86 6.10
CA LYS A 465 23.05 31.12 5.54
C LYS A 465 23.05 32.26 4.50
N TYR A 466 21.98 32.36 3.72
CA TYR A 466 21.86 33.33 2.63
C TYR A 466 20.96 34.52 2.97
N GLY A 467 20.50 34.67 4.22
CA GLY A 467 19.60 35.76 4.61
C GLY A 467 18.30 35.75 3.78
N LEU A 468 17.69 34.57 3.64
CA LEU A 468 16.43 34.31 2.94
C LEU A 468 15.30 34.02 3.93
N THR A 469 15.31 34.74 5.05
CA THR A 469 14.33 34.61 6.13
C THR A 469 13.60 35.93 6.32
N MET A 470 12.39 35.86 6.87
CA MET A 470 11.57 37.03 7.19
C MET A 470 10.89 36.81 8.54
N ARG A 471 10.71 37.89 9.30
CA ARG A 471 9.84 37.93 10.49
C ARG A 471 8.46 38.46 10.12
N ARG A 472 7.43 38.04 10.88
CA ARG A 472 6.11 38.65 10.72
C ARG A 472 6.18 40.15 11.09
N PRO A 473 5.44 41.02 10.39
CA PRO A 473 5.26 42.40 10.82
C PRO A 473 4.74 42.46 12.26
N GLY A 474 5.41 43.23 13.13
CA GLY A 474 5.08 43.34 14.55
C GLY A 474 5.60 42.22 15.46
N ALA A 475 6.38 41.28 14.93
CA ALA A 475 7.01 40.22 15.72
C ALA A 475 8.10 40.77 16.65
N ARG A 476 8.28 40.14 17.81
CA ARG A 476 9.36 40.48 18.74
C ARG A 476 10.73 40.08 18.14
N PRO A 477 11.83 40.73 18.55
CA PRO A 477 13.17 40.34 18.11
C PRO A 477 13.55 38.88 18.46
N SER A 478 12.88 38.29 19.45
CA SER A 478 13.04 36.89 19.86
C SER A 478 12.29 35.88 18.98
N ASP A 479 11.39 36.35 18.12
CA ASP A 479 10.55 35.45 17.31
C ASP A 479 11.36 34.87 16.13
N PRO A 480 11.16 33.57 15.82
CA PRO A 480 11.95 32.88 14.81
C PRO A 480 11.72 33.47 13.42
N GLU A 481 12.80 33.73 12.70
CA GLU A 481 12.72 34.09 11.30
C GLU A 481 12.52 32.83 10.45
N THR A 482 11.62 32.90 9.47
CA THR A 482 11.33 31.74 8.62
C THR A 482 11.38 32.12 7.15
N TYR A 483 11.83 31.17 6.32
CA TYR A 483 11.85 31.35 4.87
C TYR A 483 10.45 31.28 4.26
N HIS A 484 9.52 30.56 4.92
CA HIS A 484 8.15 30.44 4.46
C HIS A 484 7.49 31.80 4.27
N LEU A 485 7.63 32.72 5.23
CA LEU A 485 7.06 34.07 5.15
C LEU A 485 7.62 34.86 3.96
N LEU A 486 8.93 34.75 3.71
CA LEU A 486 9.56 35.40 2.55
C LEU A 486 8.99 34.87 1.23
N LEU A 487 8.83 33.54 1.10
CA LEU A 487 8.26 32.92 -0.10
C LEU A 487 6.79 33.28 -0.27
N GLU A 488 6.00 33.31 0.81
CA GLU A 488 4.59 33.70 0.77
C GLU A 488 4.42 35.15 0.32
N GLU A 489 5.18 36.07 0.94
CA GLU A 489 5.15 37.49 0.58
C GLU A 489 5.53 37.69 -0.88
N HIS A 490 6.54 36.96 -1.37
CA HIS A 490 6.91 37.01 -2.77
C HIS A 490 5.79 36.48 -3.69
N ILE A 491 5.09 35.41 -3.32
CA ILE A 491 3.96 34.88 -4.09
C ILE A 491 2.81 35.90 -4.13
N LEU A 492 2.50 36.53 -3.01
CA LEU A 492 1.50 37.59 -2.94
C LEU A 492 1.89 38.75 -3.88
N ASN A 493 3.15 39.19 -3.84
CA ASN A 493 3.67 40.25 -4.72
C ASN A 493 3.56 39.87 -6.20
N CYS A 494 3.90 38.64 -6.59
CA CYS A 494 3.81 38.20 -7.98
C CYS A 494 2.36 38.14 -8.50
N ILE A 495 1.43 37.69 -7.67
CA ILE A 495 0.00 37.65 -8.02
C ILE A 495 -0.55 39.08 -8.11
N GLU A 496 -0.24 39.92 -7.13
CA GLU A 496 -0.68 41.31 -7.08
C GLU A 496 -0.14 42.12 -8.25
N LEU A 497 1.15 41.97 -8.58
CA LEU A 497 1.80 42.61 -9.72
C LEU A 497 1.06 42.29 -11.04
N ALA A 498 0.63 41.03 -11.21
CA ALA A 498 -0.12 40.60 -12.39
C ALA A 498 -1.53 41.20 -12.45
N VAL A 499 -2.19 41.40 -11.31
CA VAL A 499 -3.50 42.05 -11.25
C VAL A 499 -3.37 43.55 -11.54
N VAL A 500 -2.40 44.21 -10.89
CA VAL A 500 -2.15 45.65 -11.07
C VAL A 500 -1.78 45.95 -12.52
N SER A 501 -1.03 45.09 -13.19
CA SER A 501 -0.72 45.28 -14.61
C SER A 501 -1.98 45.23 -15.49
N CYS A 502 -2.86 44.26 -15.27
CA CYS A 502 -4.15 44.22 -15.98
C CYS A 502 -4.99 45.47 -15.71
N GLU A 503 -5.00 45.98 -14.48
CA GLU A 503 -5.76 47.18 -14.11
C GLU A 503 -5.19 48.45 -14.74
N ILE A 504 -3.87 48.61 -14.82
CA ILE A 504 -3.23 49.71 -15.56
C ILE A 504 -3.70 49.73 -17.02
N ILE A 505 -3.74 48.57 -17.69
CA ILE A 505 -4.24 48.49 -19.06
C ILE A 505 -5.72 48.83 -19.16
N ASN A 506 -6.54 48.37 -18.21
CA ASN A 506 -7.95 48.72 -18.16
C ASN A 506 -8.15 50.25 -18.08
N GLN A 507 -7.39 50.92 -17.23
CA GLN A 507 -7.48 52.38 -17.05
C GLN A 507 -6.97 53.13 -18.28
N LEU A 508 -5.85 52.71 -18.88
CA LEU A 508 -5.33 53.29 -20.12
C LEU A 508 -6.32 53.15 -21.29
N ASN A 509 -7.01 52.00 -21.40
CA ASN A 509 -8.02 51.81 -22.43
C ASN A 509 -9.23 52.72 -22.22
N LYS A 510 -9.69 52.88 -20.97
CA LYS A 510 -10.77 53.82 -20.64
C LYS A 510 -10.40 55.27 -20.98
N GLU A 511 -9.17 55.69 -20.69
CA GLU A 511 -8.68 57.03 -21.07
C GLU A 511 -8.66 57.24 -22.58
N ARG A 512 -8.20 56.24 -23.34
CA ARG A 512 -8.20 56.28 -24.81
C ARG A 512 -9.60 56.33 -25.41
N GLU A 513 -10.53 55.54 -24.87
CA GLU A 513 -11.93 55.57 -25.31
C GLU A 513 -12.57 56.93 -24.99
N ALA A 514 -12.36 57.46 -23.78
CA ALA A 514 -12.85 58.79 -23.41
C ALA A 514 -12.22 59.93 -24.24
N GLN A 515 -10.96 59.79 -24.66
CA GLN A 515 -10.30 60.74 -25.58
C GLN A 515 -10.90 60.67 -26.98
N LYS A 516 -11.13 59.46 -27.52
CA LYS A 516 -11.80 59.27 -28.81
C LYS A 516 -13.22 59.82 -28.80
N GLU A 517 -14.00 59.55 -27.75
CA GLU A 517 -15.35 60.09 -27.60
C GLU A 517 -15.36 61.63 -27.53
N LYS A 518 -14.34 62.24 -26.91
CA LYS A 518 -14.17 63.70 -26.91
C LYS A 518 -13.79 64.24 -28.29
N GLU A 519 -12.89 63.57 -29.01
CA GLU A 519 -12.47 63.97 -30.36
C GLU A 519 -13.59 63.80 -31.39
N GLU A 520 -14.37 62.71 -31.31
CA GLU A 520 -15.54 62.45 -32.15
C GLU A 520 -16.72 63.38 -31.78
N GLY A 521 -16.90 63.70 -30.50
CA GLY A 521 -17.90 64.67 -30.03
C GLY A 521 -17.59 66.13 -30.39
N ILE A 522 -16.33 66.46 -30.70
CA ILE A 522 -15.91 67.79 -31.19
C ILE A 522 -16.06 67.89 -32.73
N GLN A 523 -16.24 66.77 -33.45
CA GLN A 523 -16.46 66.77 -34.92
C GLN A 523 -17.92 66.96 -35.37
N LEU A 524 -18.84 67.34 -34.48
CA LEU A 524 -20.23 67.70 -34.83
C LEU A 524 -20.52 69.18 -34.53
N VAL A 525 -19.80 70.08 -35.20
CA VAL A 525 -20.33 71.38 -35.67
C VAL A 525 -19.63 71.70 -36.99
N ASP A 526 -20.26 71.29 -38.10
CA ASP A 526 -20.60 72.14 -39.25
C ASP A 526 -21.55 71.39 -40.20
#